data_AF-A0A9E3SE99-F1
#
_entry.id   AF-A0A9E3SE99-F1
#
_cell.length_a   1.000
_cell.length_b   1.000
_cell.length_c   1.000
_cell.angle_alpha   90.00
_cell.angle_beta   90.00
_cell.angle_gamma   90.00
#
_symmetry.space_group_name_H-M   'P 1'
#
loop_
_entity.id
_entity.type
_entity.pdbx_description
1 polymer ?
#
loop_
_entity_poly.entity_id
_entity_poly.type
_entity_poly.pdbx_seq_one_letter_code
_entity_poly.pdbx_strand_id
1 'polypeptide(L)'
;MWNPFTKNRKYLIIYMAVWAMLMLIQAAILNYYQGLKLTSSINDAVVFNGLLALIGLNLWNVLRYNLRDQKNTFDLIVNHLLAAIITIAIWLAAGYFLLKALESENTEYLNFLEYSLPWRAIIGSFFYLIFVLIYYMMLYYEDLQQKLHVEAELNSLVREAELSALKSQINPHFLFNSLNSISSLTMSSPEKAQEMVIKLSDFLRYSLSHDRNETTTFKKELENVERYLDIEKVRFGHRLKYQKFVPDACLQATIPNMILQPLYENAIKHGVYQSTEEVLVELRCEPN
;
A
#
# COMPACT_ATOMS: atom_id res chain seq x y z
N MET A 1 -10.67 -15.11 -10.22
CA MET A 1 -9.22 -15.36 -10.14
C MET A 1 -8.96 -16.75 -10.68
N TRP A 2 -8.12 -16.83 -11.71
CA TRP A 2 -7.70 -18.08 -12.36
C TRP A 2 -6.79 -18.87 -11.40
N ASN A 3 -6.68 -20.20 -11.57
CA ASN A 3 -5.75 -21.01 -10.77
C ASN A 3 -4.31 -20.47 -10.96
N PRO A 4 -3.53 -20.24 -9.88
CA PRO A 4 -2.17 -19.71 -9.95
C PRO A 4 -1.25 -20.52 -10.87
N PHE A 5 -1.37 -21.85 -10.84
CA PHE A 5 -0.59 -22.77 -11.68
C PHE A 5 -0.96 -22.64 -13.15
N THR A 6 -2.25 -22.47 -13.48
CA THR A 6 -2.67 -22.33 -14.89
C THR A 6 -2.49 -20.91 -15.43
N LYS A 7 -2.49 -19.90 -14.54
CA LYS A 7 -2.28 -18.49 -14.90
C LYS A 7 -0.83 -18.23 -15.33
N ASN A 8 0.14 -18.91 -14.71
CA ASN A 8 1.56 -18.70 -14.99
C ASN A 8 2.17 -19.92 -15.70
N ARG A 9 2.57 -19.74 -16.96
CA ARG A 9 3.17 -20.80 -17.79
C ARG A 9 4.38 -21.46 -17.12
N LYS A 10 5.20 -20.70 -16.38
CA LYS A 10 6.36 -21.26 -15.66
C LYS A 10 5.91 -22.22 -14.55
N TYR A 11 4.90 -21.84 -13.77
CA TYR A 11 4.35 -22.70 -12.72
C TYR A 11 3.70 -23.96 -13.28
N LEU A 12 2.98 -23.86 -14.42
CA LEU A 12 2.43 -25.03 -15.10
C LEU A 12 3.52 -25.99 -15.57
N ILE A 13 4.61 -25.50 -16.15
CA ILE A 13 5.72 -26.34 -16.61
C ILE A 13 6.39 -27.05 -15.43
N ILE A 14 6.67 -26.32 -14.34
CA ILE A 14 7.24 -26.91 -13.12
C ILE A 14 6.30 -27.97 -12.55
N TYR A 15 4.99 -27.68 -12.51
CA TYR A 15 3.97 -28.61 -12.03
C TYR A 15 3.97 -29.91 -12.83
N MET A 16 3.94 -29.82 -14.17
CA MET A 16 3.97 -30.99 -15.05
C MET A 16 5.28 -31.78 -14.93
N ALA A 17 6.42 -31.10 -14.77
CA ALA A 17 7.71 -31.74 -14.59
C ALA A 17 7.79 -32.53 -13.26
N VAL A 18 7.26 -31.97 -12.17
CA VAL A 18 7.18 -32.66 -10.87
C VAL A 18 6.35 -33.93 -10.98
N TRP A 19 5.17 -33.87 -11.61
CA TRP A 19 4.32 -35.05 -11.78
C TRP A 19 4.93 -36.11 -12.69
N ALA A 20 5.57 -35.71 -13.78
CA ALA A 20 6.30 -36.63 -14.66
C ALA A 20 7.43 -37.35 -13.90
N MET A 21 8.16 -36.62 -13.05
CA MET A 21 9.20 -37.19 -12.20
C MET A 21 8.61 -38.18 -11.18
N LEU A 22 7.52 -37.84 -10.50
CA LEU A 22 6.84 -38.73 -9.55
C LEU A 22 6.34 -40.01 -10.22
N MET A 23 5.79 -39.91 -11.43
CA MET A 23 5.35 -41.07 -12.22
C MET A 23 6.52 -42.01 -12.53
N LEU A 24 7.67 -41.47 -12.96
CA LEU A 24 8.87 -42.27 -13.25
C LEU A 24 9.40 -42.96 -12.01
N ILE A 25 9.47 -42.24 -10.88
CA ILE A 25 9.93 -42.78 -9.60
C ILE A 25 9.01 -43.91 -9.12
N GLN A 26 7.69 -43.69 -9.13
CA GLN A 26 6.74 -44.72 -8.71
C GLN A 26 6.81 -45.95 -9.62
N ALA A 27 6.86 -45.77 -10.94
CA ALA A 27 6.97 -46.89 -11.88
C ALA A 27 8.26 -47.71 -11.63
N ALA A 28 9.39 -47.03 -11.38
CA ALA A 28 10.65 -47.70 -11.04
C ALA A 28 10.56 -48.47 -9.71
N ILE A 29 9.93 -47.89 -8.68
CA ILE A 29 9.74 -48.55 -7.38
C ILE A 29 8.88 -49.80 -7.51
N LEU A 30 7.76 -49.71 -8.24
CA LEU A 30 6.86 -50.84 -8.46
C LEU A 30 7.53 -51.97 -9.25
N ASN A 31 8.30 -51.62 -10.27
CA ASN A 31 8.99 -52.63 -11.07
C ASN A 31 10.13 -53.31 -10.31
N TYR A 32 10.98 -52.52 -9.62
CA TYR A 32 12.19 -53.05 -8.97
C TYR A 32 11.91 -53.72 -7.62
N TYR A 33 11.09 -53.10 -6.77
CA TYR A 33 10.87 -53.60 -5.40
C TYR A 33 9.65 -54.52 -5.27
N GLN A 34 8.58 -54.29 -6.04
CA GLN A 34 7.38 -55.13 -5.98
C GLN A 34 7.40 -56.25 -7.02
N GLY A 35 8.42 -56.29 -7.90
CA GLY A 35 8.56 -57.32 -8.94
C GLY A 35 7.53 -57.24 -10.06
N LEU A 36 6.73 -56.16 -10.12
CA LEU A 36 5.66 -56.01 -11.09
C LEU A 36 6.22 -55.82 -12.51
N LYS A 37 5.47 -56.28 -13.51
CA LYS A 37 5.78 -55.99 -14.92
C LYS A 37 5.91 -54.48 -15.15
N LEU A 38 6.85 -54.09 -16.02
CA LEU A 38 7.10 -52.68 -16.32
C LEU A 38 5.85 -51.97 -16.84
N THR A 39 5.07 -52.63 -17.70
CA THR A 39 3.81 -52.09 -18.24
C THR A 39 2.80 -51.79 -17.13
N SER A 40 2.57 -52.74 -16.22
CA SER A 40 1.64 -52.56 -15.09
C SER A 40 2.13 -51.48 -14.11
N SER A 41 3.45 -51.39 -13.92
CA SER A 41 4.08 -50.35 -13.08
C SER A 41 3.88 -48.94 -13.66
N ILE A 42 4.03 -48.79 -14.99
CA ILE A 42 3.77 -47.53 -15.70
C ILE A 42 2.28 -47.19 -15.66
N ASN A 43 1.40 -48.16 -15.95
CA ASN A 43 -0.06 -47.96 -15.90
C ASN A 43 -0.50 -47.46 -14.53
N ASP A 44 -0.06 -48.11 -13.45
CA ASP A 44 -0.35 -47.70 -12.07
C ASP A 44 0.10 -46.27 -11.77
N ALA A 45 1.37 -45.98 -12.10
CA ALA A 45 1.97 -44.68 -11.84
C ALA A 45 1.24 -43.57 -12.62
N VAL A 46 0.94 -43.78 -13.90
CA VAL A 46 0.24 -42.79 -14.73
C VAL A 46 -1.18 -42.56 -14.23
N VAL A 47 -1.94 -43.62 -13.91
CA VAL A 47 -3.33 -43.47 -13.47
C VAL A 47 -3.41 -42.75 -12.13
N PHE A 48 -2.73 -43.22 -11.09
CA PHE A 48 -2.87 -42.62 -9.76
C PHE A 48 -2.25 -41.23 -9.66
N ASN A 49 -1.04 -41.01 -10.21
CA ASN A 49 -0.44 -39.67 -10.19
C ASN A 49 -1.15 -38.71 -11.14
N GLY A 50 -1.61 -39.19 -12.30
CA GLY A 50 -2.33 -38.36 -13.27
C GLY A 50 -3.65 -37.86 -12.71
N LEU A 51 -4.43 -38.74 -12.08
CA LEU A 51 -5.65 -38.35 -11.38
C LEU A 51 -5.36 -37.37 -10.24
N LEU A 52 -4.31 -37.61 -9.45
CA LEU A 52 -3.94 -36.74 -8.34
C LEU A 52 -3.48 -35.35 -8.82
N ALA A 53 -2.79 -35.27 -9.95
CA ALA A 53 -2.43 -34.03 -10.61
C ALA A 53 -3.68 -33.25 -11.06
N LEU A 54 -4.61 -33.92 -11.75
CA LEU A 54 -5.85 -33.28 -12.20
C LEU A 54 -6.70 -32.78 -11.03
N ILE A 55 -6.85 -33.60 -9.99
CA ILE A 55 -7.55 -33.22 -8.76
C ILE A 55 -6.84 -32.04 -8.09
N GLY A 56 -5.52 -32.09 -7.99
CA GLY A 56 -4.69 -31.03 -7.42
C GLY A 56 -4.92 -29.66 -8.07
N LEU A 57 -5.05 -29.60 -9.40
CA LEU A 57 -5.41 -28.36 -10.10
C LEU A 57 -6.84 -27.89 -9.77
N ASN A 58 -7.78 -28.81 -9.53
CA ASN A 58 -9.16 -28.48 -9.22
C ASN A 58 -9.39 -28.10 -7.74
N LEU A 59 -8.52 -28.55 -6.83
CA LEU A 59 -8.59 -28.20 -5.40
C LEU A 59 -8.55 -26.69 -5.17
N TRP A 60 -7.91 -25.91 -6.04
CA TRP A 60 -7.94 -24.44 -6.02
C TRP A 60 -9.36 -23.87 -5.90
N ASN A 61 -10.30 -24.41 -6.68
CA ASN A 61 -11.67 -23.88 -6.74
C ASN A 61 -12.41 -24.13 -5.42
N VAL A 62 -12.19 -25.30 -4.82
CA VAL A 62 -12.78 -25.69 -3.53
C VAL A 62 -12.23 -24.81 -2.40
N LEU A 63 -10.91 -24.61 -2.37
CA LEU A 63 -10.24 -23.81 -1.34
C LEU A 63 -10.62 -22.34 -1.39
N ARG A 64 -10.71 -21.78 -2.61
CA ARG A 64 -11.10 -20.38 -2.81
C ARG A 64 -12.50 -20.10 -2.30
N TYR A 65 -13.44 -21.04 -2.45
CA TYR A 65 -14.80 -20.89 -1.96
C TYR A 65 -14.85 -20.92 -0.42
N ASN A 66 -14.17 -21.90 0.19
CA ASN A 66 -14.16 -22.06 1.65
C ASN A 66 -13.52 -20.87 2.40
N LEU A 67 -12.50 -20.24 1.82
CA LEU A 67 -11.81 -19.08 2.42
C LEU A 67 -12.63 -17.79 2.43
N ARG A 68 -13.49 -17.60 1.42
CA ARG A 68 -14.16 -16.32 1.20
C ARG A 68 -15.34 -16.11 2.16
N ASP A 69 -16.00 -17.20 2.54
CA ASP A 69 -17.31 -17.14 3.20
C ASP A 69 -17.28 -17.51 4.69
N GLN A 70 -16.15 -17.98 5.24
CA GLN A 70 -16.11 -18.51 6.61
C GLN A 70 -15.34 -17.63 7.60
N LYS A 71 -16.05 -17.22 8.66
CA LYS A 71 -15.51 -16.40 9.76
C LYS A 71 -15.01 -17.24 10.96
N ASN A 72 -15.32 -18.54 10.99
CA ASN A 72 -15.07 -19.42 12.13
C ASN A 72 -14.05 -20.52 11.77
N THR A 73 -13.06 -20.72 12.64
CA THR A 73 -11.99 -21.71 12.44
C THR A 73 -12.50 -23.14 12.51
N PHE A 74 -13.55 -23.40 13.29
CA PHE A 74 -14.16 -24.73 13.38
C PHE A 74 -14.78 -25.17 12.05
N ASP A 75 -15.59 -24.31 11.44
CA ASP A 75 -16.26 -24.62 10.17
C ASP A 75 -15.22 -24.84 9.05
N LEU A 76 -14.11 -24.11 9.08
CA LEU A 76 -13.01 -24.27 8.13
C LEU A 76 -12.37 -25.67 8.24
N ILE A 77 -12.08 -26.12 9.46
CA ILE A 77 -11.51 -27.45 9.71
C ILE A 77 -12.47 -28.54 9.24
N VAL A 78 -13.75 -28.44 9.60
CA VAL A 78 -14.79 -29.41 9.19
C VAL A 78 -14.88 -29.49 7.66
N ASN A 79 -14.91 -28.36 6.97
CA ASN A 79 -14.96 -28.32 5.52
C ASN A 79 -13.74 -28.95 4.86
N HIS A 80 -12.54 -28.76 5.43
CA HIS A 80 -11.35 -29.43 4.93
C HIS A 80 -11.37 -30.93 5.15
N LEU A 81 -11.85 -31.40 6.30
CA LEU A 81 -12.01 -32.83 6.56
C LEU A 81 -12.97 -33.46 5.56
N LEU A 82 -14.13 -32.84 5.32
CA LEU A 82 -15.11 -33.31 4.34
C LEU A 82 -14.53 -33.30 2.91
N ALA A 83 -13.87 -32.21 2.51
CA ALA A 83 -13.26 -32.10 1.20
C ALA A 83 -12.13 -33.13 1.01
N ALA A 84 -11.31 -33.39 2.02
CA ALA A 84 -10.28 -34.41 1.98
C ALA A 84 -10.88 -35.81 1.78
N ILE A 85 -11.89 -36.18 2.59
CA ILE A 85 -12.57 -37.47 2.50
C ILE A 85 -13.15 -37.68 1.10
N ILE A 86 -13.91 -36.72 0.59
CA ILE A 86 -14.54 -36.79 -0.74
C ILE A 86 -13.48 -36.92 -1.83
N THR A 87 -12.44 -36.08 -1.76
CA THR A 87 -11.37 -36.07 -2.77
C THR A 87 -10.61 -37.38 -2.83
N ILE A 88 -10.23 -37.92 -1.66
CA ILE A 88 -9.49 -39.18 -1.56
C ILE A 88 -10.38 -40.35 -2.00
N ALA A 89 -11.66 -40.36 -1.62
CA ALA A 89 -12.61 -41.40 -2.04
C ALA A 89 -12.79 -41.42 -3.56
N ILE A 90 -12.97 -40.26 -4.19
CA ILE A 90 -13.08 -40.15 -5.66
C ILE A 90 -11.78 -40.61 -6.33
N TRP A 91 -10.64 -40.18 -5.83
CA TRP A 91 -9.33 -40.53 -6.38
C TRP A 91 -9.06 -42.04 -6.30
N LEU A 92 -9.31 -42.67 -5.14
CA LEU A 92 -9.14 -44.11 -4.96
C LEU A 92 -10.12 -44.91 -5.81
N ALA A 93 -11.39 -44.52 -5.85
CA ALA A 93 -12.40 -45.21 -6.65
C ALA A 93 -12.07 -45.13 -8.14
N ALA A 94 -11.78 -43.94 -8.66
CA ALA A 94 -11.43 -43.74 -10.07
C ALA A 94 -10.16 -44.53 -10.43
N GLY A 95 -9.11 -44.46 -9.60
CA GLY A 95 -7.88 -45.21 -9.82
C GLY A 95 -8.10 -46.73 -9.81
N TYR A 96 -8.83 -47.24 -8.81
CA TYR A 96 -9.14 -48.67 -8.70
C TYR A 96 -9.91 -49.20 -9.91
N PHE A 97 -10.99 -48.53 -10.31
CA PHE A 97 -11.81 -49.00 -11.44
C PHE A 97 -11.08 -48.91 -12.78
N LEU A 98 -10.29 -47.85 -13.01
CA LEU A 98 -9.48 -47.73 -14.23
C LEU A 98 -8.43 -48.83 -14.32
N LEU A 99 -7.70 -49.09 -13.23
CA LEU A 99 -6.64 -50.10 -13.24
C LEU A 99 -7.19 -51.52 -13.25
N LYS A 100 -8.33 -51.76 -12.59
CA LYS A 100 -9.06 -53.03 -12.71
C LYS A 100 -9.53 -53.31 -14.13
N ALA A 101 -9.92 -52.28 -14.89
CA ALA A 101 -10.29 -52.42 -16.29
C ALA A 101 -9.06 -52.68 -17.19
N LEU A 102 -7.96 -51.96 -16.95
CA LEU A 102 -6.72 -52.07 -17.74
C LEU A 102 -5.97 -53.38 -17.51
N GLU A 103 -5.98 -53.92 -16.28
CA GLU A 103 -5.19 -55.07 -15.86
C GLU A 103 -6.10 -56.26 -15.48
N SER A 104 -7.26 -56.38 -16.14
CA SER A 104 -8.31 -57.35 -15.79
C SER A 104 -7.86 -58.82 -15.79
N GLU A 105 -6.88 -59.17 -16.61
CA GLU A 105 -6.30 -60.53 -16.69
C GLU A 105 -5.09 -60.75 -15.76
N ASN A 106 -4.61 -59.70 -15.09
CA ASN A 106 -3.38 -59.72 -14.30
C ASN A 106 -3.67 -59.89 -12.82
N THR A 107 -3.93 -61.14 -12.40
CA THR A 107 -4.31 -61.48 -11.02
C THR A 107 -3.27 -61.07 -9.99
N GLU A 108 -1.97 -61.15 -10.31
CA GLU A 108 -0.87 -60.70 -9.45
C GLU A 108 -0.98 -59.20 -9.16
N TYR A 109 -1.18 -58.38 -10.20
CA TYR A 109 -1.35 -56.94 -10.05
C TYR A 109 -2.64 -56.57 -9.32
N LEU A 110 -3.76 -57.24 -9.60
CA LEU A 110 -5.03 -56.96 -8.95
C LEU A 110 -4.98 -57.22 -7.43
N ASN A 111 -4.28 -58.28 -7.01
CA ASN A 111 -4.01 -58.53 -5.59
C ASN A 111 -3.19 -57.38 -4.99
N PHE A 112 -2.09 -56.98 -5.64
CA PHE A 112 -1.28 -55.83 -5.20
C PHE A 112 -2.11 -54.53 -5.10
N LEU A 113 -2.98 -54.27 -6.07
CA LEU A 113 -3.84 -53.11 -6.10
C LEU A 113 -4.74 -53.06 -4.85
N GLU A 114 -5.38 -54.18 -4.49
CA GLU A 114 -6.24 -54.27 -3.31
C GLU A 114 -5.45 -54.10 -2.00
N TYR A 115 -4.31 -54.80 -1.86
CA TYR A 115 -3.46 -54.66 -0.67
C TYR A 115 -2.88 -53.25 -0.50
N SER A 116 -2.65 -52.52 -1.59
CA SER A 116 -2.05 -51.18 -1.56
C SER A 116 -3.04 -50.05 -1.25
N LEU A 117 -4.37 -50.29 -1.28
CA LEU A 117 -5.39 -49.25 -1.08
C LEU A 117 -5.23 -48.45 0.23
N PRO A 118 -4.99 -49.07 1.41
CA PRO A 118 -4.82 -48.31 2.66
C PRO A 118 -3.61 -47.37 2.61
N TRP A 119 -2.49 -47.81 2.03
CA TRP A 119 -1.31 -46.95 1.88
C TRP A 119 -1.53 -45.82 0.89
N ARG A 120 -2.27 -46.08 -0.19
CA ARG A 120 -2.66 -45.04 -1.14
C ARG A 120 -3.51 -43.97 -0.45
N ALA A 121 -4.47 -44.34 0.39
CA ALA A 121 -5.28 -43.37 1.15
C ALA A 121 -4.43 -42.43 2.01
N ILE A 122 -3.40 -42.97 2.66
CA ILE A 122 -2.48 -42.20 3.51
C ILE A 122 -1.62 -41.25 2.66
N ILE A 123 -1.08 -41.73 1.54
CA ILE A 123 -0.33 -40.93 0.58
C ILE A 123 -1.21 -39.81 -0.01
N GLY A 124 -2.43 -40.13 -0.41
CA GLY A 124 -3.40 -39.16 -0.92
C GLY A 124 -3.76 -38.08 0.11
N SER A 125 -3.88 -38.45 1.38
CA SER A 125 -4.07 -37.49 2.48
C SER A 125 -2.88 -36.53 2.62
N PHE A 126 -1.66 -37.07 2.52
CA PHE A 126 -0.45 -36.26 2.57
C PHE A 126 -0.37 -35.26 1.40
N PHE A 127 -0.64 -35.71 0.17
CA PHE A 127 -0.68 -34.82 -0.99
C PHE A 127 -1.79 -33.78 -0.89
N TYR A 128 -2.97 -34.14 -0.37
CA TYR A 128 -4.04 -33.19 -0.10
C TYR A 128 -3.55 -32.07 0.83
N LEU A 129 -2.89 -32.41 1.95
CA LEU A 129 -2.33 -31.43 2.88
C LEU A 129 -1.28 -30.53 2.20
N ILE A 130 -0.41 -31.09 1.36
CA ILE A 130 0.56 -30.30 0.59
C ILE A 130 -0.15 -29.32 -0.34
N PHE A 131 -1.16 -29.75 -1.09
CA PHE A 131 -1.93 -28.89 -1.97
C PHE A 131 -2.59 -27.75 -1.20
N VAL A 132 -3.26 -28.07 -0.10
CA VAL A 132 -3.88 -27.09 0.79
C VAL A 132 -2.85 -26.06 1.28
N LEU A 133 -1.70 -26.51 1.77
CA LEU A 133 -0.64 -25.63 2.27
C LEU A 133 -0.09 -24.71 1.17
N ILE A 134 0.22 -25.25 -0.01
CA ILE A 134 0.75 -24.46 -1.13
C ILE A 134 -0.27 -23.42 -1.58
N TYR A 135 -1.54 -23.80 -1.72
CA TYR A 135 -2.58 -22.85 -2.14
C TYR A 135 -2.84 -21.78 -1.09
N TYR A 136 -2.84 -22.13 0.20
CA TYR A 136 -2.93 -21.13 1.28
C TYR A 136 -1.74 -20.17 1.27
N MET A 137 -0.52 -20.69 1.10
CA MET A 137 0.68 -19.86 1.02
C MET A 137 0.61 -18.90 -0.16
N MET A 138 0.15 -19.35 -1.34
CA MET A 138 -0.03 -18.49 -2.51
C MET A 138 -1.08 -17.40 -2.26
N LEU A 139 -2.24 -17.75 -1.70
CA LEU A 139 -3.29 -16.78 -1.38
C LEU A 139 -2.85 -15.75 -0.36
N TYR A 140 -2.16 -16.20 0.70
CA TYR A 140 -1.60 -15.32 1.72
C TYR A 140 -0.52 -14.39 1.15
N TYR A 141 0.34 -14.91 0.26
CA TYR A 141 1.38 -14.10 -0.38
C TYR A 141 0.78 -13.01 -1.29
N GLU A 142 -0.26 -13.33 -2.07
CA GLU A 142 -0.97 -12.34 -2.89
C GLU A 142 -1.62 -11.24 -2.03
N ASP A 143 -2.30 -11.62 -0.95
CA ASP A 143 -2.90 -10.66 0.01
C ASP A 143 -1.84 -9.77 0.69
N LEU A 144 -0.71 -10.36 1.09
CA LEU A 144 0.41 -9.63 1.69
C LEU A 144 1.00 -8.61 0.72
N GLN A 145 1.23 -8.99 -0.54
CA GLN A 145 1.74 -8.07 -1.56
C GLN A 145 0.78 -6.92 -1.83
N GLN A 146 -0.54 -7.20 -1.88
CA GLN A 146 -1.54 -6.17 -2.03
C GLN A 146 -1.55 -5.19 -0.86
N LYS A 147 -1.48 -5.70 0.37
CA LYS A 147 -1.39 -4.86 1.59
C LYS A 147 -0.16 -3.96 1.58
N LEU A 148 1.01 -4.52 1.24
CA LEU A 148 2.26 -3.75 1.16
C LEU A 148 2.18 -2.65 0.09
N HIS A 149 1.55 -2.91 -1.06
CA HIS A 149 1.37 -1.90 -2.10
C HIS A 149 0.46 -0.76 -1.61
N VAL A 150 -0.68 -1.08 -1.00
CA VAL A 150 -1.61 -0.07 -0.46
C VAL A 150 -0.95 0.75 0.64
N GLU A 151 -0.17 0.12 1.52
CA GLU A 151 0.58 0.81 2.57
C GLU A 151 1.63 1.78 1.98
N ALA A 152 2.37 1.36 0.95
CA ALA A 152 3.34 2.21 0.27
C ALA A 152 2.66 3.43 -0.38
N GLU A 153 1.50 3.25 -1.01
CA GLU A 153 0.71 4.32 -1.62
C GLU A 153 0.20 5.32 -0.57
N LEU A 154 -0.34 4.83 0.55
CA LEU A 154 -0.79 5.68 1.66
C LEU A 154 0.36 6.50 2.26
N ASN A 155 1.51 5.87 2.48
CA ASN A 155 2.70 6.57 2.97
C ASN A 155 3.19 7.66 1.99
N SER A 156 3.09 7.40 0.68
CA SER A 156 3.41 8.41 -0.34
C SER A 156 2.45 9.60 -0.25
N LEU A 157 1.14 9.34 -0.13
CA LEU A 157 0.13 10.37 -0.03
C LEU A 157 0.28 11.23 1.24
N VAL A 158 0.60 10.60 2.37
CA VAL A 158 0.90 11.31 3.63
C VAL A 158 2.09 12.24 3.45
N ARG A 159 3.20 11.76 2.87
CA ARG A 159 4.38 12.59 2.61
C ARG A 159 4.07 13.75 1.67
N GLU A 160 3.28 13.52 0.63
CA GLU A 160 2.87 14.58 -0.29
C GLU A 160 2.01 15.63 0.41
N ALA A 161 1.08 15.19 1.27
CA ALA A 161 0.26 16.09 2.08
C ALA A 161 1.11 16.90 3.08
N GLU A 162 2.06 16.28 3.76
CA GLU A 162 3.01 16.96 4.66
C GLU A 162 3.86 17.97 3.90
N LEU A 163 4.42 17.61 2.74
CA LEU A 163 5.19 18.52 1.89
C LEU A 163 4.33 19.67 1.37
N SER A 164 3.08 19.41 0.99
CA SER A 164 2.13 20.43 0.57
C SER A 164 1.79 21.38 1.73
N ALA A 165 1.55 20.85 2.93
CA ALA A 165 1.32 21.62 4.13
C ALA A 165 2.53 22.50 4.48
N LEU A 166 3.76 21.95 4.45
CA LEU A 166 4.99 22.70 4.65
C LEU A 166 5.17 23.80 3.60
N LYS A 167 4.93 23.51 2.31
CA LYS A 167 4.96 24.51 1.24
C LYS A 167 3.92 25.61 1.47
N SER A 168 2.74 25.28 1.99
CA SER A 168 1.68 26.26 2.27
C SER A 168 1.99 27.19 3.44
N GLN A 169 2.95 26.85 4.30
CA GLN A 169 3.38 27.73 5.40
C GLN A 169 4.20 28.94 4.89
N ILE A 170 4.77 28.87 3.68
CA ILE A 170 5.51 29.97 3.07
C ILE A 170 4.75 30.41 1.82
N ASN A 171 4.50 31.72 1.66
CA ASN A 171 3.99 32.27 0.40
C ASN A 171 5.14 32.39 -0.62
N PRO A 172 5.25 31.49 -1.64
CA PRO A 172 6.41 31.47 -2.51
C PRO A 172 6.49 32.74 -3.37
N HIS A 173 5.33 33.28 -3.75
CA HIS A 173 5.23 34.51 -4.52
C HIS A 173 5.78 35.71 -3.75
N PHE A 174 5.42 35.84 -2.46
CA PHE A 174 6.02 36.84 -1.59
C PHE A 174 7.55 36.71 -1.52
N LEU A 175 8.06 35.49 -1.37
CA LEU A 175 9.50 35.24 -1.29
C LEU A 175 10.23 35.65 -2.58
N PHE A 176 9.75 35.21 -3.75
CA PHE A 176 10.33 35.60 -5.04
C PHE A 176 10.32 37.11 -5.25
N ASN A 177 9.21 37.77 -4.91
CA ASN A 177 9.11 39.22 -5.05
C ASN A 177 10.04 39.97 -4.11
N SER A 178 10.16 39.50 -2.87
CA SER A 178 11.07 40.08 -1.89
C SER A 178 12.52 39.99 -2.36
N LEU A 179 12.93 38.82 -2.89
CA LEU A 179 14.27 38.63 -3.46
C LEU A 179 14.52 39.54 -4.68
N ASN A 180 13.53 39.71 -5.56
CA ASN A 180 13.65 40.61 -6.71
C ASN A 180 13.81 42.08 -6.26
N SER A 181 13.04 42.52 -5.27
CA SER A 181 13.18 43.85 -4.69
C SER A 181 14.57 44.05 -4.07
N ILE A 182 15.07 43.08 -3.30
CA ILE A 182 16.44 43.10 -2.77
C ILE A 182 17.45 43.23 -3.92
N SER A 183 17.32 42.43 -4.97
CA SER A 183 18.22 42.48 -6.13
C SER A 183 18.22 43.83 -6.85
N SER A 184 17.08 44.55 -6.88
CA SER A 184 17.02 45.90 -7.45
C SER A 184 17.67 46.95 -6.54
N LEU A 185 17.60 46.73 -5.23
CA LEU A 185 18.19 47.61 -4.22
C LEU A 185 19.70 47.45 -4.11
N THR A 186 20.28 46.28 -4.42
CA THR A 186 21.75 46.11 -4.35
C THR A 186 22.51 47.10 -5.23
N MET A 187 21.94 47.52 -6.36
CA MET A 187 22.54 48.53 -7.24
C MET A 187 22.13 49.96 -6.88
N SER A 188 20.88 50.18 -6.43
CA SER A 188 20.32 51.52 -6.24
C SER A 188 20.46 52.05 -4.81
N SER A 189 20.40 51.19 -3.81
CA SER A 189 20.53 51.53 -2.38
C SER A 189 20.96 50.29 -1.57
N PRO A 190 22.28 50.00 -1.52
CA PRO A 190 22.82 48.82 -0.84
C PRO A 190 22.41 48.71 0.64
N GLU A 191 22.33 49.83 1.34
CA GLU A 191 21.90 49.91 2.75
C GLU A 191 20.46 49.39 2.92
N LYS A 192 19.54 49.79 2.05
CA LYS A 192 18.14 49.30 2.05
C LYS A 192 18.06 47.83 1.66
N ALA A 193 18.92 47.36 0.76
CA ALA A 193 19.00 45.93 0.43
C ALA A 193 19.38 45.11 1.67
N GLN A 194 20.38 45.57 2.44
CA GLN A 194 20.80 44.91 3.68
C GLN A 194 19.68 44.89 4.74
N GLU A 195 18.99 46.02 4.93
CA GLU A 195 17.83 46.10 5.82
C GLU A 195 16.73 45.10 5.41
N MET A 196 16.42 45.03 4.11
CA MET A 196 15.40 44.13 3.58
C MET A 196 15.76 42.65 3.76
N VAL A 197 17.04 42.29 3.65
CA VAL A 197 17.53 40.92 3.93
C VAL A 197 17.30 40.55 5.41
N ILE A 198 17.56 41.47 6.33
CA ILE A 198 17.35 41.24 7.77
C ILE A 198 15.86 41.06 8.05
N LYS A 199 15.01 41.98 7.55
CA LYS A 199 13.54 41.89 7.72
C LYS A 199 12.96 40.60 7.17
N LEU A 200 13.38 40.19 5.97
CA LEU A 200 12.95 38.94 5.34
C LEU A 200 13.40 37.72 6.16
N SER A 201 14.63 37.75 6.69
CA SER A 201 15.18 36.68 7.54
C SER A 201 14.41 36.54 8.85
N ASP A 202 14.07 37.65 9.50
CA ASP A 202 13.29 37.67 10.75
C ASP A 202 11.85 37.21 10.54
N PHE A 203 11.23 37.61 9.42
CA PHE A 203 9.89 37.16 9.02
C PHE A 203 9.86 35.64 8.75
N LEU A 204 10.82 35.13 7.96
CA LEU A 204 10.92 33.69 7.68
C LEU A 204 11.19 32.88 8.94
N ARG A 205 12.07 33.38 9.82
CA ARG A 205 12.35 32.74 11.11
C ARG A 205 11.08 32.62 11.93
N TYR A 206 10.30 33.69 12.07
CA TYR A 206 9.04 33.63 12.82
C TYR A 206 8.04 32.65 12.18
N SER A 207 7.85 32.73 10.87
CA SER A 207 6.90 31.90 10.11
C SER A 207 7.23 30.40 10.16
N LEU A 208 8.52 30.03 10.31
CA LEU A 208 8.99 28.64 10.35
C LEU A 208 9.24 28.09 11.76
N SER A 209 9.36 28.94 12.77
CA SER A 209 9.71 28.52 14.14
C SER A 209 8.52 28.18 15.01
N HIS A 210 7.29 28.43 14.56
CA HIS A 210 6.11 28.23 15.38
C HIS A 210 5.09 27.30 14.74
N ASP A 211 4.50 26.43 15.55
CA ASP A 211 3.37 25.60 15.16
C ASP A 211 2.08 26.46 15.15
N ARG A 212 1.22 26.26 14.14
CA ARG A 212 -0.10 26.92 14.06
C ARG A 212 -1.03 26.50 15.20
N ASN A 213 -0.75 25.37 15.84
CA ASN A 213 -1.52 24.88 16.99
C ASN A 213 -1.14 25.57 18.31
N GLU A 214 -0.09 26.39 18.33
CA GLU A 214 0.31 27.16 19.51
C GLU A 214 -0.40 28.51 19.60
N THR A 215 -0.50 29.04 20.81
CA THR A 215 -1.02 30.39 21.07
C THR A 215 0.13 31.37 21.32
N THR A 216 -0.05 32.62 20.87
CA THR A 216 0.90 33.72 21.08
C THR A 216 0.17 34.97 21.57
N THR A 217 0.92 36.02 21.94
CA THR A 217 0.31 37.31 22.28
C THR A 217 -0.01 38.09 21.01
N PHE A 218 -1.10 38.85 21.02
CA PHE A 218 -1.47 39.73 19.91
C PHE A 218 -0.33 40.67 19.51
N LYS A 219 0.43 41.17 20.50
CA LYS A 219 1.64 41.96 20.26
C LYS A 219 2.66 41.25 19.35
N LYS A 220 3.02 40.00 19.65
CA LYS A 220 4.03 39.26 18.86
C LYS A 220 3.57 39.02 17.42
N GLU A 221 2.29 38.70 17.26
CA GLU A 221 1.73 38.47 15.94
C GLU A 221 1.61 39.77 15.13
N LEU A 222 1.27 40.88 15.78
CA LEU A 222 1.28 42.21 15.17
C LEU A 222 2.70 42.61 14.74
N GLU A 223 3.72 42.38 15.57
CA GLU A 223 5.13 42.63 15.22
C GLU A 223 5.55 41.83 13.97
N ASN A 224 5.10 40.57 13.85
CA ASN A 224 5.40 39.76 12.67
C ASN A 224 4.70 40.29 11.40
N VAL A 225 3.42 40.66 11.50
CA VAL A 225 2.68 41.28 10.39
C VAL A 225 3.30 42.61 9.96
N GLU A 226 3.80 43.41 10.91
CA GLU A 226 4.46 44.68 10.58
C GLU A 226 5.76 44.46 9.80
N ARG A 227 6.55 43.42 10.15
CA ARG A 227 7.72 43.02 9.33
C ARG A 227 7.31 42.63 7.92
N TYR A 228 6.21 41.88 7.76
CA TYR A 228 5.67 41.52 6.46
C TYR A 228 5.26 42.76 5.64
N LEU A 229 4.49 43.68 6.24
CA LEU A 229 4.03 44.91 5.59
C LEU A 229 5.20 45.82 5.21
N ASP A 230 6.24 45.91 6.03
CA ASP A 230 7.46 46.65 5.72
C ASP A 230 8.14 46.12 4.46
N ILE A 231 8.21 44.79 4.29
CA ILE A 231 8.78 44.15 3.10
C ILE A 231 7.92 44.43 1.86
N GLU A 232 6.60 44.25 1.94
CA GLU A 232 5.68 44.56 0.82
C GLU A 232 5.67 46.06 0.49
N LYS A 233 5.87 46.95 1.48
CA LYS A 233 5.92 48.41 1.26
C LYS A 233 7.13 48.85 0.44
N VAL A 234 8.27 48.16 0.55
CA VAL A 234 9.41 48.40 -0.35
C VAL A 234 9.02 48.14 -1.80
N ARG A 235 8.21 47.10 -2.03
CA ARG A 235 7.75 46.71 -3.37
C ARG A 235 6.64 47.62 -3.92
N PHE A 236 5.63 47.94 -3.10
CA PHE A 236 4.49 48.75 -3.53
C PHE A 236 4.69 50.25 -3.39
N GLY A 237 5.74 50.66 -2.68
CA GLY A 237 6.08 52.06 -2.47
C GLY A 237 4.91 52.84 -1.86
N HIS A 238 4.48 53.89 -2.56
CA HIS A 238 3.41 54.77 -2.09
C HIS A 238 2.02 54.14 -2.15
N ARG A 239 1.82 53.07 -2.95
CA ARG A 239 0.51 52.43 -3.14
C ARG A 239 0.00 51.68 -1.92
N LEU A 240 0.89 51.24 -1.03
CA LEU A 240 0.51 50.56 0.21
C LEU A 240 0.58 51.55 1.38
N LYS A 241 -0.57 51.93 1.91
CA LYS A 241 -0.71 52.63 3.19
C LYS A 241 -1.18 51.66 4.27
N TYR A 242 -0.62 51.82 5.46
CA TYR A 242 -0.99 51.04 6.62
C TYR A 242 -1.31 51.98 7.77
N GLN A 243 -2.46 51.78 8.41
CA GLN A 243 -2.88 52.46 9.64
C GLN A 243 -3.35 51.43 10.67
N LYS A 244 -3.05 51.69 11.94
CA LYS A 244 -3.46 50.84 13.06
C LYS A 244 -4.07 51.67 14.19
N PHE A 245 -5.17 51.17 14.72
CA PHE A 245 -5.87 51.69 15.89
C PHE A 245 -5.96 50.55 16.90
N VAL A 246 -4.91 50.41 17.70
CA VAL A 246 -4.75 49.31 18.67
C VAL A 246 -4.48 49.89 20.04
N PRO A 247 -5.46 49.84 20.96
CA PRO A 247 -5.25 50.19 22.36
C PRO A 247 -4.31 49.20 23.06
N ASP A 248 -3.54 49.65 24.05
CA ASP A 248 -2.59 48.80 24.78
C ASP A 248 -3.25 47.60 25.47
N ALA A 249 -4.53 47.74 25.86
CA ALA A 249 -5.33 46.66 26.43
C ALA A 249 -5.44 45.43 25.50
N CYS A 250 -5.39 45.63 24.18
CA CYS A 250 -5.45 44.54 23.21
C CYS A 250 -4.13 43.76 23.07
N LEU A 251 -2.98 44.37 23.38
CA LEU A 251 -1.66 43.81 23.07
C LEU A 251 -1.35 42.51 23.81
N GLN A 252 -1.95 42.32 24.99
CA GLN A 252 -1.76 41.14 25.83
C GLN A 252 -2.78 40.02 25.55
N ALA A 253 -3.73 40.23 24.64
CA ALA A 253 -4.68 39.21 24.27
C ALA A 253 -3.95 37.97 23.72
N THR A 254 -4.34 36.79 24.18
CA THR A 254 -3.82 35.52 23.66
C THR A 254 -4.63 35.12 22.44
N ILE A 255 -3.95 34.90 21.32
CA ILE A 255 -4.54 34.53 20.03
C ILE A 255 -3.82 33.32 19.44
N PRO A 256 -4.47 32.54 18.57
CA PRO A 256 -3.78 31.51 17.80
C PRO A 256 -2.63 32.12 16.99
N ASN A 257 -1.50 31.43 16.93
CA ASN A 257 -0.36 31.91 16.17
C ASN A 257 -0.65 31.92 14.67
N MET A 258 -0.02 32.82 13.92
CA MET A 258 -0.16 32.95 12.46
C MET A 258 -1.60 33.22 11.99
N ILE A 259 -2.48 33.72 12.87
CA ILE A 259 -3.88 34.01 12.50
C ILE A 259 -4.03 35.36 11.78
N LEU A 260 -3.18 36.35 12.09
CA LEU A 260 -3.28 37.68 11.46
C LEU A 260 -2.65 37.65 10.07
N GLN A 261 -1.49 37.00 9.93
CA GLN A 261 -0.76 36.93 8.67
C GLN A 261 -1.62 36.61 7.44
N PRO A 262 -2.44 35.53 7.39
CA PRO A 262 -3.26 35.22 6.22
C PRO A 262 -4.33 36.29 5.92
N LEU A 263 -4.81 37.04 6.92
CA LEU A 263 -5.76 38.14 6.71
C LEU A 263 -5.08 39.30 6.00
N TYR A 264 -3.87 39.66 6.43
CA TYR A 264 -3.08 40.70 5.78
C TYR A 264 -2.60 40.29 4.40
N GLU A 265 -2.12 39.06 4.23
CA GLU A 265 -1.77 38.53 2.90
C GLU A 265 -2.96 38.60 1.94
N ASN A 266 -4.17 38.25 2.40
CA ASN A 266 -5.38 38.39 1.61
C ASN A 266 -5.72 39.85 1.29
N ALA A 267 -5.62 40.76 2.26
CA ALA A 267 -5.89 42.18 2.05
C ALA A 267 -4.93 42.80 1.02
N ILE A 268 -3.64 42.45 1.08
CA ILE A 268 -2.63 42.92 0.14
C ILE A 268 -2.85 42.32 -1.26
N LYS A 269 -3.13 41.01 -1.34
CA LYS A 269 -3.38 40.30 -2.60
C LYS A 269 -4.62 40.82 -3.33
N HIS A 270 -5.71 41.07 -2.61
CA HIS A 270 -6.97 41.47 -3.21
C HIS A 270 -7.12 43.00 -3.34
N GLY A 271 -6.49 43.77 -2.46
CA GLY A 271 -6.50 45.23 -2.53
C GLY A 271 -5.36 45.78 -3.39
N VAL A 272 -4.13 45.60 -2.94
CA VAL A 272 -2.97 46.32 -3.48
C VAL A 272 -2.53 45.77 -4.84
N TYR A 273 -2.51 44.44 -5.02
CA TYR A 273 -1.99 43.85 -6.27
C TYR A 273 -2.85 44.21 -7.48
N GLN A 274 -4.17 44.38 -7.27
CA GLN A 274 -5.15 44.62 -8.32
C GLN A 274 -5.41 46.11 -8.58
N SER A 275 -4.96 47.01 -7.69
CA SER A 275 -5.22 48.45 -7.80
C SER A 275 -3.97 49.23 -8.21
N THR A 276 -4.05 50.07 -9.24
CA THR A 276 -2.99 51.02 -9.59
C THR A 276 -2.95 52.25 -8.67
N GLU A 277 -4.00 52.44 -7.87
CA GLU A 277 -4.16 53.57 -6.95
C GLU A 277 -3.63 53.25 -5.55
N GLU A 278 -3.64 54.25 -4.67
CA GLU A 278 -3.29 54.09 -3.27
C GLU A 278 -4.35 53.27 -2.52
N VAL A 279 -3.91 52.29 -1.74
CA VAL A 279 -4.76 51.39 -0.96
C VAL A 279 -4.39 51.50 0.51
N LEU A 280 -5.39 51.75 1.35
CA LEU A 280 -5.27 51.77 2.80
C LEU A 280 -5.64 50.42 3.39
N VAL A 281 -4.69 49.78 4.07
CA VAL A 281 -4.93 48.65 4.96
C VAL A 281 -5.04 49.18 6.39
N GLU A 282 -6.21 49.02 7.00
CA GLU A 282 -6.51 49.50 8.34
C GLU A 282 -6.72 48.34 9.31
N LEU A 283 -6.08 48.39 10.48
CA LEU A 283 -6.31 47.48 11.61
C LEU A 283 -7.01 48.22 12.73
N ARG A 284 -8.13 47.69 13.24
CA ARG A 284 -8.77 48.17 14.46
C ARG A 284 -8.89 47.03 15.48
N CYS A 285 -8.51 47.31 16.72
CA CYS A 285 -8.85 46.48 17.86
C CYS A 285 -9.77 47.25 18.81
N GLU A 286 -10.94 46.68 19.11
CA GLU A 286 -11.87 47.23 20.07
C GLU A 286 -11.83 46.36 21.33
N PRO A 287 -11.41 46.89 22.48
CA PRO A 287 -11.50 46.17 23.75
C PRO A 287 -12.99 45.99 24.10
N ASN A 288 -13.35 44.79 24.55
CA ASN A 288 -14.66 44.52 25.14
C ASN A 288 -14.88 45.34 26.42
#